data_AF-A0A502CK68-F1
#
_entry.id   AF-A0A502CK68-F1
#
_cell.length_a   1.000
_cell.length_b   1.000
_cell.length_c   1.000
_cell.angle_alpha   90.00
_cell.angle_beta   90.00
_cell.angle_gamma   90.00
#
_symmetry.space_group_name_H-M   'P 1'
#
loop_
_entity.id
_entity.type
_entity.pdbx_description
1 polymer ?
#
loop_
_entity_poly.entity_id
_entity_poly.type
_entity_poly.pdbx_seq_one_letter_code
_entity_poly.pdbx_strand_id
1 'polypeptide(L)'
;MGDEHSGRLFRRFRRNSAEPGANREQVEGESFVSFHSPRFAINPANLADADFRYRYLQCESEHVKWRNERVSLLLKQLTVVIGICFALGVLGIFLSAVRARGVVVESFDAPPSLASSGLSGHLIAGAVQDGLATIQDGVRTTASKQKIDNAWTNQVTVQVPETGISVSELSRNLRSALSHETHISGALVINPDDTLSLTVRGTGIPPQVFTGPRYDLPKLVTKASEYTYGMYEPRLFAAYLNQHHRYPENEQFTRTALDRSDPDARPSLLSSMAIALSHNGHRGEAIRKLREALSLDPTYWSAWATLGAYERVMHGWEAGWKVGQQLARVPGADANEDCGRAWINYYLAVEDWTGEIRFHECNARKSGGFGTTSTSAATGLADSEAHRHDWASAERRLSLAYYDDPALLATRFWIAGLHALDRGDSQTAATALGRFYALLSASEALQFQFDDGDCYAALAFSEVGNTRLANAIFSQHADDSRCRALQADGEEANGNRNASDRLYRQAVALAPDIPFAYLHWGVAQQRQGNLRNAAAMFAKAHRQGPHWADPLKGQGDVLAAQGRWREARERYEAALNFAPGWAELKQAARKANEKAAKGGQGLSGWLTRRI
;
A
#
# COMPACT_ATOMS: atom_id res chain seq x y z
N MET A 1 30.46 -26.90 -10.17
CA MET A 1 31.81 -26.73 -9.60
C MET A 1 31.71 -25.57 -8.61
N GLY A 2 31.82 -25.77 -7.30
CA GLY A 2 31.95 -27.04 -6.57
C GLY A 2 32.61 -26.79 -5.22
N ASP A 3 31.85 -27.01 -4.14
CA ASP A 3 32.17 -27.20 -2.71
C ASP A 3 33.17 -26.20 -2.05
N GLU A 4 32.86 -25.54 -0.92
CA GLU A 4 32.53 -26.06 0.41
C GLU A 4 33.68 -26.83 1.09
N HIS A 5 34.25 -26.30 2.19
CA HIS A 5 34.27 -26.99 3.50
C HIS A 5 34.98 -26.24 4.65
N SER A 6 34.48 -26.51 5.86
CA SER A 6 35.15 -26.81 7.16
C SER A 6 36.68 -26.63 7.31
N GLY A 7 37.25 -26.23 8.47
CA GLY A 7 36.69 -25.93 9.80
C GLY A 7 37.19 -26.86 10.94
N ARG A 8 37.15 -26.36 12.19
CA ARG A 8 37.31 -27.03 13.51
C ARG A 8 38.70 -27.22 14.18
N LEU A 9 38.79 -26.66 15.40
CA LEU A 9 39.25 -27.24 16.69
C LEU A 9 40.72 -27.62 16.93
N PHE A 10 41.19 -27.30 18.16
CA PHE A 10 41.83 -28.14 19.23
C PHE A 10 42.59 -27.19 20.19
N ARG A 11 42.83 -27.43 21.50
CA ARG A 11 42.15 -28.16 22.60
C ARG A 11 42.75 -27.63 23.94
N ARG A 12 42.21 -27.99 25.12
CA ARG A 12 42.60 -27.41 26.44
C ARG A 12 42.82 -28.50 27.53
N PHE A 13 43.97 -28.49 28.21
CA PHE A 13 44.30 -29.23 29.45
C PHE A 13 45.25 -28.32 30.29
N ARG A 14 45.14 -28.10 31.62
CA ARG A 14 45.13 -29.00 32.82
C ARG A 14 46.48 -29.73 33.01
N ARG A 15 47.11 -29.88 34.20
CA ARG A 15 46.78 -29.68 35.66
C ARG A 15 48.12 -29.73 36.47
N ASN A 16 48.33 -29.51 37.80
CA ASN A 16 47.62 -29.02 39.02
C ASN A 16 48.65 -28.79 40.18
N SER A 17 48.38 -27.92 41.19
CA SER A 17 48.90 -27.93 42.61
C SER A 17 50.43 -27.86 42.93
N ALA A 18 50.93 -27.36 44.07
CA ALA A 18 50.40 -26.52 45.19
C ALA A 18 51.56 -25.96 46.08
N GLU A 19 51.20 -25.15 47.10
CA GLU A 19 51.99 -24.33 48.07
C GLU A 19 52.84 -25.11 49.12
N PRO A 20 53.61 -24.50 50.09
CA PRO A 20 53.73 -23.08 50.49
C PRO A 20 55.14 -22.48 50.85
N GLY A 21 55.25 -21.16 50.70
CA GLY A 21 55.81 -20.18 51.69
C GLY A 21 57.25 -20.26 52.23
N ALA A 22 58.17 -19.44 51.68
CA ALA A 22 59.34 -18.88 52.40
C ALA A 22 59.84 -17.57 51.75
N ASN A 23 60.47 -16.67 52.53
CA ASN A 23 60.88 -15.32 52.09
C ASN A 23 62.07 -15.28 51.12
N ARG A 24 61.91 -14.62 49.97
CA ARG A 24 62.74 -13.45 49.57
C ARG A 24 62.29 -12.76 48.27
N GLU A 25 62.42 -11.43 48.27
CA GLU A 25 62.38 -10.54 47.11
C GLU A 25 63.62 -10.76 46.19
N GLN A 26 63.70 -10.31 44.93
CA GLN A 26 62.74 -9.85 43.92
C GLN A 26 63.48 -9.90 42.57
N VAL A 27 62.81 -10.22 41.47
CA VAL A 27 63.32 -9.93 40.11
C VAL A 27 62.16 -9.49 39.21
N GLU A 28 62.17 -8.21 38.85
CA GLU A 28 61.37 -7.62 37.77
C GLU A 28 62.07 -7.95 36.42
N GLY A 29 61.42 -7.97 35.26
CA GLY A 29 60.01 -7.76 34.93
C GLY A 29 59.88 -7.26 33.48
N GLU A 30 58.87 -7.70 32.74
CA GLU A 30 58.48 -7.05 31.47
C GLU A 30 57.31 -6.11 31.73
N SER A 31 57.54 -4.80 31.59
CA SER A 31 56.54 -3.80 31.93
C SER A 31 56.50 -2.63 30.95
N PHE A 32 55.28 -2.12 30.78
CA PHE A 32 54.85 -0.86 30.16
C PHE A 32 55.93 0.06 29.57
N VAL A 33 55.73 0.46 28.31
CA VAL A 33 56.37 1.64 27.69
C VAL A 33 55.87 2.90 28.41
N SER A 34 56.43 3.19 29.57
CA SER A 34 56.23 4.46 30.25
C SER A 34 56.95 5.55 29.48
N PHE A 35 56.31 6.71 29.31
CA PHE A 35 56.99 7.94 28.89
C PHE A 35 57.78 8.53 30.07
N HIS A 36 58.68 7.73 30.65
CA HIS A 36 59.88 8.29 31.26
C HIS A 36 60.66 8.97 30.14
N SER A 37 60.55 10.30 30.08
CA SER A 37 61.63 11.09 29.48
C SER A 37 62.92 10.63 30.16
N PRO A 38 63.97 10.22 29.40
CA PRO A 38 65.21 9.80 30.02
C PRO A 38 65.77 11.01 30.76
N ARG A 39 65.59 11.02 32.08
CA ARG A 39 66.46 11.77 32.98
C ARG A 39 67.83 11.18 32.76
N PHE A 40 68.60 11.80 31.86
CA PHE A 40 70.03 11.55 31.74
C PHE A 40 70.57 11.57 33.16
N ALA A 41 71.10 10.44 33.63
CA ALA A 41 71.67 10.34 34.96
C ALA A 41 73.01 11.07 34.94
N ILE A 42 72.94 12.41 34.99
CA ILE A 42 74.12 13.26 34.87
C ILE A 42 75.01 12.95 36.05
N ASN A 43 76.18 12.38 35.78
CA ASN A 43 77.22 12.26 36.79
C ASN A 43 77.51 13.68 37.33
N PRO A 44 77.34 13.95 38.63
CA PRO A 44 77.48 15.31 39.17
C PRO A 44 78.87 15.90 38.94
N ALA A 45 79.90 15.09 38.66
CA ALA A 45 81.21 15.55 38.19
C ALA A 45 81.12 16.34 36.87
N ASN A 46 80.27 15.92 35.91
CA ASN A 46 80.07 16.62 34.64
C ASN A 46 79.34 17.96 34.82
N LEU A 47 78.66 18.15 35.96
CA LEU A 47 78.09 19.44 36.37
C LEU A 47 79.11 20.32 37.10
N ALA A 48 80.40 19.98 37.16
CA ALA A 48 81.45 20.94 37.52
C ALA A 48 81.88 21.81 36.33
N ASP A 49 81.68 21.32 35.09
CA ASP A 49 81.93 22.07 33.86
C ASP A 49 80.79 23.07 33.60
N ALA A 50 81.15 24.34 33.42
CA ALA A 50 80.22 25.43 33.16
C ALA A 50 79.58 25.35 31.75
N ASP A 51 80.33 24.90 30.74
CA ASP A 51 79.82 24.75 29.37
C ASP A 51 78.86 23.56 29.28
N PHE A 52 79.17 22.45 29.97
CA PHE A 52 78.22 21.33 30.09
C PHE A 52 76.94 21.74 30.83
N ARG A 53 77.02 22.48 31.95
CA ARG A 53 75.83 23.02 32.63
C ARG A 53 75.00 23.93 31.72
N TYR A 54 75.66 24.83 31.00
CA TYR A 54 74.99 25.78 30.11
C TYR A 54 74.23 25.04 29.01
N ARG A 55 74.90 24.11 28.30
CA ARG A 55 74.27 23.28 27.25
C ARG A 55 73.14 22.40 27.78
N TYR A 56 73.29 21.82 28.97
CA TYR A 56 72.23 21.02 29.58
C TYR A 56 70.99 21.85 29.91
N LEU A 57 71.15 22.99 30.61
CA LEU A 57 70.05 23.89 30.94
C LEU A 57 69.39 24.48 29.69
N GLN A 58 70.18 24.78 28.65
CA GLN A 58 69.67 25.20 27.34
C GLN A 58 68.78 24.11 26.73
N CYS A 59 69.25 22.85 26.70
CA CYS A 59 68.48 21.70 26.21
C CYS A 59 67.18 21.45 27.01
N GLU A 60 67.22 21.51 28.34
CA GLU A 60 66.03 21.36 29.19
C GLU A 60 65.04 22.52 28.98
N SER A 61 65.54 23.74 28.79
CA SER A 61 64.69 24.90 28.46
C SER A 61 64.00 24.77 27.10
N GLU A 62 64.69 24.25 26.08
CA GLU A 62 64.08 23.95 24.76
C GLU A 62 63.06 22.81 24.86
N HIS A 63 63.33 21.77 25.67
CA HIS A 63 62.35 20.72 25.95
C HIS A 63 61.07 21.27 26.61
N VAL A 64 61.20 22.20 27.57
CA VAL A 64 60.04 22.83 28.23
C VAL A 64 59.30 23.77 27.27
N LYS A 65 60.00 24.58 26.47
CA LYS A 65 59.38 25.40 25.40
C LYS A 65 58.57 24.52 24.44
N TRP A 66 59.21 23.52 23.85
CA TRP A 66 58.60 22.64 22.84
C TRP A 66 57.41 21.85 23.39
N ARG A 67 57.46 21.42 24.66
CA ARG A 67 56.30 20.83 25.35
C ARG A 67 55.16 21.83 25.51
N ASN A 68 55.45 23.06 25.95
CA ASN A 68 54.44 24.10 26.13
C ASN A 68 53.84 24.57 24.78
N GLU A 69 54.65 24.64 23.72
CA GLU A 69 54.20 24.91 22.36
C GLU A 69 53.29 23.80 21.83
N ARG A 70 53.66 22.52 22.04
CA ARG A 70 52.79 21.37 21.71
C ARG A 70 51.47 21.41 22.46
N VAL A 71 51.47 21.70 23.76
CA VAL A 71 50.23 21.84 24.56
C VAL A 71 49.41 23.04 24.08
N SER A 72 50.04 24.18 23.76
CA SER A 72 49.37 25.35 23.18
C SER A 72 48.75 25.05 21.81
N LEU A 73 49.46 24.30 20.96
CA LEU A 73 48.98 23.90 19.64
C LEU A 73 47.80 22.93 19.74
N LEU A 74 47.88 21.92 20.62
CA LEU A 74 46.80 20.99 20.90
C LEU A 74 45.56 21.71 21.47
N LEU A 75 45.73 22.66 22.39
CA LEU A 75 44.64 23.48 22.90
C LEU A 75 44.01 24.35 21.81
N LYS A 76 44.81 25.01 20.97
CA LYS A 76 44.31 25.78 19.81
C LYS A 76 43.55 24.91 18.82
N GLN A 77 44.06 23.71 18.51
CA GLN A 77 43.38 22.71 17.67
C GLN A 77 42.06 22.26 18.31
N LEU A 78 42.04 21.99 19.62
CA LEU A 78 40.83 21.63 20.35
C LEU A 78 39.79 22.76 20.31
N THR A 79 40.19 24.02 20.54
CA THR A 79 39.29 25.18 20.44
C THR A 79 38.73 25.36 19.02
N VAL A 80 39.54 25.15 17.98
CA VAL A 80 39.08 25.18 16.58
C VAL A 80 38.10 24.04 16.30
N VAL A 81 38.37 22.82 16.76
CA VAL A 81 37.44 21.68 16.62
C VAL A 81 36.12 21.93 17.37
N ILE A 82 36.17 22.46 18.59
CA ILE A 82 34.97 22.84 19.37
C ILE A 82 34.18 23.93 18.62
N GLY A 83 34.85 24.94 18.08
CA GLY A 83 34.23 26.00 17.28
C GLY A 83 33.57 25.47 16.00
N ILE A 84 34.22 24.53 15.30
CA ILE A 84 33.65 23.85 14.12
C ILE A 84 32.44 22.99 14.52
N CYS A 85 32.52 22.20 15.59
CA CYS A 85 31.39 21.40 16.08
C CYS A 85 30.21 22.28 16.52
N PHE A 86 30.47 23.43 17.15
CA PHE A 86 29.45 24.41 17.50
C PHE A 86 28.80 25.03 16.25
N ALA A 87 29.60 25.46 15.27
CA ALA A 87 29.09 26.01 14.01
C ALA A 87 28.26 24.99 13.21
N LEU A 88 28.70 23.73 13.15
CA LEU A 88 27.94 22.63 12.55
C LEU A 88 26.65 22.32 13.33
N GLY A 89 26.66 22.43 14.66
CA GLY A 89 25.47 22.31 15.49
C GLY A 89 24.45 23.42 15.21
N VAL A 90 24.88 24.68 15.16
CA VAL A 90 24.03 25.83 14.82
C VAL A 90 23.48 25.72 13.38
N LEU A 91 24.32 25.32 12.41
CA LEU A 91 23.89 25.07 11.05
C LEU A 91 22.88 23.90 10.97
N GLY A 92 23.07 22.85 11.77
CA GLY A 92 22.13 21.74 11.91
C GLY A 92 20.77 22.20 12.46
N ILE A 93 20.76 23.02 13.51
CA ILE A 93 19.54 23.62 14.06
C ILE A 93 18.84 24.48 13.00
N PHE A 94 19.57 25.37 12.32
CA PHE A 94 19.03 26.23 11.26
C PHE A 94 18.41 25.43 10.11
N LEU A 95 19.14 24.43 9.57
CA LEU A 95 18.64 23.54 8.52
C LEU A 95 17.46 22.67 9.00
N SER A 96 17.38 22.35 10.29
CA SER A 96 16.22 21.65 10.87
C SER A 96 14.99 22.55 10.96
N ALA A 97 15.16 23.84 11.25
CA ALA A 97 14.08 24.81 11.35
C ALA A 97 13.49 25.15 9.97
N VAL A 98 14.34 25.43 8.98
CA VAL A 98 13.91 25.70 7.59
C VAL A 98 13.21 24.49 6.94
N ARG A 99 13.54 23.27 7.40
CA ARG A 99 12.91 22.02 6.93
C ARG A 99 11.74 21.56 7.80
N ALA A 100 11.42 22.28 8.88
CA ALA A 100 10.33 21.91 9.77
C ALA A 100 8.99 22.10 9.06
N ARG A 101 8.22 21.00 9.01
CA ARG A 101 6.88 20.89 8.42
C ARG A 101 6.07 19.98 9.32
N GLY A 102 4.90 20.45 9.72
CA GLY A 102 4.04 19.76 10.67
C GLY A 102 3.04 20.73 11.29
N VAL A 103 2.30 20.24 12.26
CA VAL A 103 1.23 20.97 12.94
C VAL A 103 1.61 21.13 14.41
N VAL A 104 1.55 22.35 14.92
CA VAL A 104 1.87 22.66 16.32
C VAL A 104 0.64 23.25 16.99
N VAL A 105 0.07 22.51 17.93
CA VAL A 105 -1.04 23.01 18.75
C VAL A 105 -0.47 23.81 19.93
N GLU A 106 -0.93 25.05 20.06
CA GLU A 106 -0.58 25.99 21.13
C GLU A 106 -1.62 25.93 22.26
N SER A 107 -1.30 26.48 23.44
CA SER A 107 -2.26 26.59 24.54
C SER A 107 -3.39 27.55 24.19
N PHE A 108 -4.65 27.15 24.45
CA PHE A 108 -5.81 28.00 24.19
C PHE A 108 -6.05 29.00 25.33
N ASP A 109 -6.61 30.16 25.04
CA ASP A 109 -7.07 31.11 26.07
C ASP A 109 -8.27 30.51 26.83
N ALA A 110 -8.26 30.54 28.17
CA ALA A 110 -9.36 30.08 29.00
C ALA A 110 -9.53 30.97 30.25
N PRO A 111 -10.73 31.52 30.52
CA PRO A 111 -11.03 32.26 31.75
C PRO A 111 -10.69 31.45 33.02
N PRO A 112 -10.22 32.10 34.11
CA PRO A 112 -9.91 31.41 35.37
C PRO A 112 -11.06 30.56 35.95
N SER A 113 -12.31 30.94 35.68
CA SER A 113 -13.52 30.21 36.09
C SER A 113 -13.74 28.89 35.35
N LEU A 114 -13.20 28.73 34.13
CA LEU A 114 -13.15 27.44 33.43
C LEU A 114 -11.93 26.63 33.85
N ALA A 115 -10.78 27.28 34.03
CA ALA A 115 -9.56 26.62 34.51
C ALA A 115 -9.77 25.98 35.90
N SER A 116 -10.49 26.65 36.81
CA SER A 116 -10.84 26.10 38.13
C SER A 116 -11.85 24.95 38.09
N SER A 117 -12.62 24.80 37.00
CA SER A 117 -13.48 23.63 36.74
C SER A 117 -12.79 22.56 35.88
N GLY A 118 -11.44 22.56 35.83
CA GLY A 118 -10.62 21.62 35.06
C GLY A 118 -10.48 21.93 33.56
N LEU A 119 -11.31 22.84 33.01
CA LEU A 119 -11.31 23.23 31.60
C LEU A 119 -10.23 24.28 31.32
N SER A 120 -8.98 23.89 31.55
CA SER A 120 -7.78 24.71 31.29
C SER A 120 -7.45 24.81 29.81
N GLY A 121 -6.76 25.88 29.42
CA GLY A 121 -6.31 26.11 28.05
C GLY A 121 -5.47 24.97 27.43
N HIS A 122 -4.66 24.29 28.25
CA HIS A 122 -3.90 23.10 27.82
C HIS A 122 -4.79 21.87 27.62
N LEU A 123 -5.85 21.70 28.41
CA LEU A 123 -6.77 20.57 28.23
C LEU A 123 -7.61 20.73 26.95
N ILE A 124 -8.05 21.96 26.65
CA ILE A 124 -8.77 22.25 25.39
C ILE A 124 -7.84 22.07 24.18
N ALA A 125 -6.61 22.58 24.27
CA ALA A 125 -5.60 22.40 23.24
C ALA A 125 -5.25 20.91 23.01
N GLY A 126 -5.09 20.13 24.09
CA GLY A 126 -4.91 18.68 24.02
C GLY A 126 -6.10 17.97 23.37
N ALA A 127 -7.33 18.29 23.76
CA ALA A 127 -8.53 17.70 23.17
C ALA A 127 -8.67 18.02 21.66
N VAL A 128 -8.25 19.22 21.22
CA VAL A 128 -8.16 19.55 19.78
C VAL A 128 -7.03 18.77 19.10
N GLN A 129 -5.86 18.62 19.72
CA GLN A 129 -4.76 17.78 19.21
C GLN A 129 -5.21 16.33 19.01
N ASP A 130 -5.86 15.74 20.01
CA ASP A 130 -6.39 14.37 19.98
C ASP A 130 -7.48 14.22 18.89
N GLY A 131 -8.31 15.25 18.70
CA GLY A 131 -9.29 15.32 17.62
C GLY A 131 -8.65 15.32 16.22
N LEU A 132 -7.60 16.13 16.02
CA LEU A 132 -6.84 16.17 14.77
C LEU A 132 -6.12 14.84 14.49
N ALA A 133 -5.54 14.21 15.52
CA ALA A 133 -4.94 12.88 15.42
C ALA A 133 -6.00 11.81 15.06
N THR A 134 -7.17 11.84 15.71
CA THR A 134 -8.28 10.91 15.43
C THR A 134 -8.76 11.00 13.99
N ILE A 135 -8.94 12.22 13.46
CA ILE A 135 -9.29 12.45 12.04
C ILE A 135 -8.19 11.88 11.13
N GLN A 136 -6.93 12.21 11.42
CA GLN A 136 -5.79 11.79 10.61
C GLN A 136 -5.61 10.27 10.59
N ASP A 137 -5.75 9.59 11.72
CA ASP A 137 -5.55 8.14 11.83
C ASP A 137 -6.74 7.34 11.29
N GLY A 138 -7.96 7.92 11.31
CA GLY A 138 -9.12 7.35 10.63
C GLY A 138 -8.95 7.22 9.11
N VAL A 139 -8.11 8.04 8.47
CA VAL A 139 -7.86 7.96 7.02
C VAL A 139 -6.93 6.79 6.66
N ARG A 140 -7.49 5.82 5.92
CA ARG A 140 -6.73 4.79 5.18
C ARG A 140 -6.10 5.43 3.94
N THR A 141 -4.77 5.57 3.91
CA THR A 141 -4.06 6.18 2.77
C THR A 141 -2.60 5.73 2.71
N THR A 142 -2.01 5.78 1.51
CA THR A 142 -0.57 5.61 1.24
C THR A 142 0.18 6.95 1.23
N ALA A 143 -0.52 8.09 1.32
CA ALA A 143 0.08 9.41 1.39
C ALA A 143 0.76 9.68 2.74
N SER A 144 1.78 10.54 2.73
CA SER A 144 2.43 11.01 3.96
C SER A 144 1.45 11.84 4.81
N LYS A 145 1.36 11.50 6.09
CA LYS A 145 0.57 12.21 7.11
C LYS A 145 1.46 13.23 7.83
N GLN A 146 0.93 14.42 8.17
CA GLN A 146 1.72 15.43 8.87
C GLN A 146 1.92 15.05 10.34
N LYS A 147 3.09 15.38 10.92
CA LYS A 147 3.30 15.21 12.36
C LYS A 147 2.53 16.29 13.12
N ILE A 148 1.76 15.88 14.14
CA ILE A 148 1.00 16.78 15.01
C ILE A 148 1.67 16.78 16.39
N ASP A 149 2.34 17.88 16.71
CA ASP A 149 3.01 18.16 17.97
C ASP A 149 2.24 19.21 18.80
N ASN A 150 2.67 19.41 20.05
CA ASN A 150 2.21 20.52 20.88
C ASN A 150 3.39 21.34 21.42
N ALA A 151 3.11 22.61 21.74
CA ALA A 151 4.13 23.57 22.14
C ALA A 151 4.73 23.35 23.56
N TRP A 152 4.18 22.43 24.36
CA TRP A 152 4.47 22.36 25.80
C TRP A 152 5.19 21.08 26.29
N THR A 153 5.20 19.97 25.53
CA THR A 153 5.77 18.69 26.03
C THR A 153 7.30 18.55 25.96
N ASN A 154 7.99 19.26 25.06
CA ASN A 154 9.42 19.02 24.75
C ASN A 154 10.39 20.13 25.25
N GLN A 155 10.24 20.58 26.51
CA GLN A 155 11.12 21.60 27.11
C GLN A 155 12.41 21.02 27.72
N VAL A 156 13.36 20.58 26.89
CA VAL A 156 14.72 20.24 27.33
C VAL A 156 15.58 21.51 27.38
N THR A 157 15.63 22.15 28.56
CA THR A 157 16.30 23.45 28.75
C THR A 157 17.79 23.29 29.06
N VAL A 158 18.61 23.12 28.01
CA VAL A 158 20.07 23.26 28.13
C VAL A 158 20.42 24.75 28.06
N GLN A 159 20.80 25.32 29.22
CA GLN A 159 21.31 26.68 29.32
C GLN A 159 22.78 26.74 28.93
N VAL A 160 23.17 27.77 28.17
CA VAL A 160 24.56 28.10 27.92
C VAL A 160 25.03 29.07 29.04
N PRO A 161 26.12 28.78 29.76
CA PRO A 161 26.66 29.70 30.76
C PRO A 161 26.96 31.09 30.19
N GLU A 162 26.87 32.11 31.04
CA GLU A 162 27.20 33.53 30.78
C GLU A 162 26.35 34.26 29.71
N THR A 163 25.67 33.57 28.80
CA THR A 163 24.83 34.21 27.75
C THR A 163 23.33 34.23 28.05
N GLY A 164 22.85 33.39 28.97
CA GLY A 164 21.46 33.34 29.44
C GLY A 164 20.44 32.73 28.47
N ILE A 165 20.71 32.74 27.16
CA ILE A 165 19.83 32.19 26.12
C ILE A 165 19.92 30.65 26.11
N SER A 166 18.77 29.98 26.15
CA SER A 166 18.72 28.51 26.01
C SER A 166 18.77 28.08 24.54
N VAL A 167 19.40 26.93 24.26
CA VAL A 167 19.41 26.32 22.90
C VAL A 167 17.97 26.00 22.44
N SER A 168 17.08 25.65 23.37
CA SER A 168 15.65 25.41 23.09
C SER A 168 14.86 26.69 22.77
N GLU A 169 15.37 27.86 23.14
CA GLU A 169 14.75 29.16 22.91
C GLU A 169 15.22 29.74 21.56
N LEU A 170 16.52 29.67 21.27
CA LEU A 170 17.05 29.94 19.93
C LEU A 170 16.40 29.03 18.87
N SER A 171 16.23 27.74 19.16
CA SER A 171 15.56 26.78 18.27
C SER A 171 14.08 27.14 18.03
N ARG A 172 13.32 27.50 19.07
CA ARG A 172 11.92 27.94 18.94
C ARG A 172 11.80 29.23 18.12
N ASN A 173 12.65 30.22 18.38
CA ASN A 173 12.62 31.49 17.66
C ASN A 173 13.00 31.31 16.18
N LEU A 174 13.99 30.45 15.88
CA LEU A 174 14.32 30.09 14.49
C LEU A 174 13.18 29.34 13.78
N ARG A 175 12.47 28.43 14.45
CA ARG A 175 11.29 27.77 13.85
C ARG A 175 10.13 28.72 13.63
N SER A 176 9.78 29.52 14.62
CA SER A 176 8.70 30.52 14.51
C SER A 176 8.95 31.55 13.38
N ALA A 177 10.22 31.83 13.05
CA ALA A 177 10.58 32.76 11.99
C ALA A 177 10.88 32.12 10.61
N LEU A 178 11.18 30.82 10.53
CA LEU A 178 11.72 30.17 9.31
C LEU A 178 11.07 28.83 8.93
N SER A 179 10.19 28.27 9.76
CA SER A 179 9.51 27.00 9.47
C SER A 179 8.33 27.18 8.53
N HIS A 180 7.82 26.04 8.04
CA HIS A 180 6.49 25.93 7.44
C HIS A 180 5.57 25.11 8.37
N GLU A 181 5.65 25.35 9.68
CA GLU A 181 4.79 24.71 10.68
C GLU A 181 3.42 25.42 10.75
N THR A 182 2.34 24.63 10.80
CA THR A 182 0.97 25.12 10.97
C THR A 182 0.69 25.29 12.45
N HIS A 183 0.78 26.52 12.94
CA HIS A 183 0.45 26.86 14.33
C HIS A 183 -1.07 26.95 14.49
N ILE A 184 -1.62 26.29 15.51
CA ILE A 184 -3.05 26.28 15.83
C ILE A 184 -3.23 26.81 17.25
N SER A 185 -4.01 27.87 17.41
CA SER A 185 -4.38 28.44 18.71
C SER A 185 -5.88 28.76 18.76
N GLY A 186 -6.37 29.16 19.93
CA GLY A 186 -7.80 29.32 20.13
C GLY A 186 -8.15 29.90 21.49
N ALA A 187 -9.45 29.94 21.78
CA ALA A 187 -10.01 30.46 23.03
C ALA A 187 -11.32 29.73 23.38
N LEU A 188 -11.54 29.43 24.66
CA LEU A 188 -12.82 28.92 25.16
C LEU A 188 -13.45 29.94 26.11
N VAL A 189 -14.66 30.41 25.82
CA VAL A 189 -15.36 31.46 26.58
C VAL A 189 -16.74 30.97 27.04
N ILE A 190 -17.15 31.35 28.24
CA ILE A 190 -18.54 31.21 28.71
C ILE A 190 -19.32 32.45 28.27
N ASN A 191 -20.45 32.26 27.58
CA ASN A 191 -21.37 33.31 27.18
C ASN A 191 -22.40 33.60 28.29
N PRO A 192 -23.08 34.77 28.30
CA PRO A 192 -24.05 35.12 29.35
C PRO A 192 -25.31 34.23 29.43
N ASP A 193 -25.57 33.41 28.40
CA ASP A 193 -26.68 32.45 28.31
C ASP A 193 -26.30 31.03 28.78
N ASP A 194 -25.15 30.89 29.45
CA ASP A 194 -24.51 29.65 29.88
C ASP A 194 -24.08 28.70 28.74
N THR A 195 -24.00 29.18 27.50
CA THR A 195 -23.32 28.45 26.42
C THR A 195 -21.80 28.66 26.44
N LEU A 196 -21.06 27.75 25.80
CA LEU A 196 -19.63 27.89 25.51
C LEU A 196 -19.42 28.32 24.07
N SER A 197 -18.47 29.22 23.84
CA SER A 197 -17.92 29.55 22.52
C SER A 197 -16.46 29.08 22.45
N LEU A 198 -16.19 28.07 21.62
CA LEU A 198 -14.83 27.61 21.28
C LEU A 198 -14.39 28.28 19.97
N THR A 199 -13.30 29.04 20.02
CA THR A 199 -12.68 29.68 18.85
C THR A 199 -11.41 28.93 18.46
N VAL A 200 -11.19 28.69 17.18
CA VAL A 200 -9.93 28.20 16.60
C VAL A 200 -9.45 29.11 15.48
N ARG A 201 -8.12 29.22 15.34
CA ARG A 201 -7.39 30.10 14.40
C ARG A 201 -5.96 29.58 14.22
N GLY A 202 -5.26 30.00 13.17
CA GLY A 202 -3.89 29.53 12.94
C GLY A 202 -3.25 29.97 11.63
N THR A 203 -2.06 29.46 11.34
CA THR A 203 -1.36 29.68 10.06
C THR A 203 -2.24 29.21 8.89
N GLY A 204 -2.75 30.12 8.06
CA GLY A 204 -3.67 29.79 6.96
C GLY A 204 -5.09 29.36 7.39
N ILE A 205 -5.41 29.42 8.69
CA ILE A 205 -6.68 28.99 9.28
C ILE A 205 -7.44 30.22 9.79
N PRO A 206 -8.48 30.71 9.07
CA PRO A 206 -9.29 31.83 9.51
C PRO A 206 -9.95 31.57 10.87
N PRO A 207 -10.18 32.61 11.69
CA PRO A 207 -10.82 32.46 12.99
C PRO A 207 -12.27 31.98 12.83
N GLN A 208 -12.59 30.81 13.37
CA GLN A 208 -13.93 30.24 13.38
C GLN A 208 -14.38 29.98 14.83
N VAL A 209 -15.63 30.34 15.13
CA VAL A 209 -16.25 30.15 16.44
C VAL A 209 -17.30 29.04 16.35
N PHE A 210 -17.33 28.18 17.37
CA PHE A 210 -18.30 27.12 17.56
C PHE A 210 -18.98 27.32 18.91
N THR A 211 -20.27 27.64 18.88
CA THR A 211 -21.06 27.91 20.10
C THR A 211 -22.06 26.79 20.36
N GLY A 212 -22.24 26.42 21.64
CA GLY A 212 -23.20 25.41 22.08
C GLY A 212 -23.24 25.23 23.60
N PRO A 213 -24.16 24.43 24.15
CA PRO A 213 -24.29 24.20 25.60
C PRO A 213 -23.00 23.65 26.23
N ARG A 214 -22.76 23.93 27.53
CA ARG A 214 -21.56 23.45 28.25
C ARG A 214 -21.29 21.94 28.11
N TYR A 215 -22.34 21.12 28.16
CA TYR A 215 -22.23 19.66 28.04
C TYR A 215 -21.81 19.19 26.64
N ASP A 216 -21.97 20.03 25.62
CA ASP A 216 -21.64 19.73 24.22
C ASP A 216 -20.18 20.10 23.86
N LEU A 217 -19.34 20.48 24.84
CA LEU A 217 -17.92 20.76 24.63
C LEU A 217 -17.18 19.68 23.79
N PRO A 218 -17.39 18.36 23.97
CA PRO A 218 -16.79 17.36 23.09
C PRO A 218 -17.17 17.55 21.61
N LYS A 219 -18.44 17.89 21.31
CA LYS A 219 -18.91 18.17 19.95
C LYS A 219 -18.33 19.48 19.41
N LEU A 220 -18.13 20.49 20.27
CA LEU A 220 -17.46 21.74 19.88
C LEU A 220 -15.99 21.45 19.51
N VAL A 221 -15.29 20.63 20.28
CA VAL A 221 -13.92 20.17 19.98
C VAL A 221 -13.87 19.36 18.68
N THR A 222 -14.80 18.43 18.44
CA THR A 222 -14.87 17.70 17.16
C THR A 222 -15.04 18.64 15.98
N LYS A 223 -16.01 19.57 16.03
CA LYS A 223 -16.24 20.54 14.95
C LYS A 223 -15.04 21.48 14.73
N ALA A 224 -14.39 21.91 15.81
CA ALA A 224 -13.19 22.73 15.74
C ALA A 224 -12.00 21.99 15.13
N SER A 225 -11.81 20.71 15.48
CA SER A 225 -10.77 19.86 14.90
C SER A 225 -11.04 19.57 13.42
N GLU A 226 -12.27 19.21 13.06
CA GLU A 226 -12.68 18.96 11.66
C GLU A 226 -12.49 20.19 10.77
N TYR A 227 -12.98 21.36 11.21
CA TYR A 227 -12.75 22.62 10.49
C TYR A 227 -11.25 22.90 10.31
N THR A 228 -10.47 22.77 11.38
CA THR A 228 -9.04 23.06 11.34
C THR A 228 -8.29 22.10 10.42
N TYR A 229 -8.57 20.79 10.50
CA TYR A 229 -8.00 19.78 9.61
C TYR A 229 -8.37 20.04 8.14
N GLY A 230 -9.64 20.38 7.86
CA GLY A 230 -10.12 20.77 6.54
C GLY A 230 -9.57 22.11 6.01
N MET A 231 -8.99 22.95 6.87
CA MET A 231 -8.28 24.15 6.43
C MET A 231 -6.84 23.84 6.00
N TYR A 232 -6.06 23.05 6.76
CA TYR A 232 -4.62 22.85 6.47
C TYR A 232 -4.28 21.57 5.69
N GLU A 233 -5.08 20.50 5.76
CA GLU A 233 -4.93 19.28 4.93
C GLU A 233 -6.25 18.92 4.22
N PRO A 234 -6.75 19.79 3.31
CA PRO A 234 -8.05 19.63 2.68
C PRO A 234 -8.18 18.33 1.87
N ARG A 235 -7.09 17.80 1.32
CA ARG A 235 -7.06 16.51 0.59
C ARG A 235 -7.37 15.33 1.52
N LEU A 236 -6.73 15.29 2.70
CA LEU A 236 -6.95 14.22 3.68
C LEU A 236 -8.31 14.37 4.37
N PHE A 237 -8.80 15.60 4.57
CA PHE A 237 -10.16 15.81 5.08
C PHE A 237 -11.24 15.37 4.08
N ALA A 238 -11.05 15.61 2.78
CA ALA A 238 -11.94 15.07 1.75
C ALA A 238 -11.91 13.53 1.71
N ALA A 239 -10.72 12.91 1.84
CA ALA A 239 -10.62 11.46 1.98
C ALA A 239 -11.35 10.93 3.24
N TYR A 240 -11.18 11.60 4.38
CA TYR A 240 -11.87 11.30 5.65
C TYR A 240 -13.40 11.31 5.49
N LEU A 241 -13.98 12.40 4.97
CA LEU A 241 -15.44 12.52 4.81
C LEU A 241 -16.01 11.42 3.89
N ASN A 242 -15.30 11.05 2.82
CA ASN A 242 -15.72 9.95 1.95
C ASN A 242 -15.60 8.56 2.62
N GLN A 243 -14.53 8.30 3.39
CA GLN A 243 -14.34 7.04 4.11
C GLN A 243 -15.30 6.87 5.31
N HIS A 244 -15.85 7.97 5.82
CA HIS A 244 -16.91 7.99 6.84
C HIS A 244 -18.33 8.21 6.26
N HIS A 245 -18.52 8.03 4.94
CA HIS A 245 -19.82 8.12 4.24
C HIS A 245 -20.55 9.48 4.34
N ARG A 246 -19.84 10.55 4.69
CA ARG A 246 -20.37 11.93 4.83
C ARG A 246 -20.39 12.65 3.47
N TYR A 247 -21.01 12.02 2.47
CA TYR A 247 -20.97 12.47 1.07
C TYR A 247 -21.59 13.87 0.83
N PRO A 248 -22.72 14.29 1.46
CA PRO A 248 -23.24 15.65 1.31
C PRO A 248 -22.28 16.71 1.86
N GLU A 249 -21.65 16.43 2.99
CA GLU A 249 -20.65 17.32 3.61
C GLU A 249 -19.36 17.38 2.79
N ASN A 250 -18.92 16.25 2.22
CA ASN A 250 -17.78 16.19 1.32
C ASN A 250 -17.99 17.05 0.08
N GLU A 251 -19.17 16.97 -0.55
CA GLU A 251 -19.47 17.76 -1.74
C GLU A 251 -19.47 19.26 -1.43
N GLN A 252 -20.10 19.69 -0.33
CA GLN A 252 -20.06 21.09 0.11
C GLN A 252 -18.62 21.53 0.43
N PHE A 253 -17.88 20.72 1.19
CA PHE A 253 -16.49 21.00 1.56
C PHE A 253 -15.59 21.16 0.33
N THR A 254 -15.57 20.16 -0.56
CA THR A 254 -14.69 20.13 -1.73
C THR A 254 -14.98 21.27 -2.70
N ARG A 255 -16.25 21.63 -2.92
CA ARG A 255 -16.63 22.84 -3.69
C ARG A 255 -15.94 24.09 -3.13
N THR A 256 -15.94 24.31 -1.80
CA THR A 256 -15.26 25.47 -1.18
C THR A 256 -13.73 25.33 -1.06
N ALA A 257 -13.21 24.10 -1.04
CA ALA A 257 -11.78 23.84 -0.91
C ALA A 257 -11.01 24.11 -2.22
N LEU A 258 -11.62 23.87 -3.37
CA LEU A 258 -10.98 24.03 -4.70
C LEU A 258 -10.54 25.47 -5.00
N ASP A 259 -11.31 26.45 -4.54
CA ASP A 259 -11.02 27.88 -4.76
C ASP A 259 -9.81 28.37 -3.94
N ARG A 260 -9.60 27.78 -2.74
CA ARG A 260 -8.58 28.22 -1.77
C ARG A 260 -7.31 27.35 -1.70
N SER A 261 -7.34 26.15 -2.28
CA SER A 261 -6.22 25.21 -2.23
C SER A 261 -5.25 25.40 -3.40
N ASP A 262 -3.99 25.06 -3.19
CA ASP A 262 -2.94 25.06 -4.22
C ASP A 262 -3.36 24.26 -5.47
N PRO A 263 -2.89 24.65 -6.68
CA PRO A 263 -3.20 23.94 -7.92
C PRO A 263 -2.98 22.42 -7.84
N ASP A 264 -1.87 22.00 -7.22
CA ASP A 264 -1.44 20.61 -7.04
C ASP A 264 -2.43 19.78 -6.19
N ALA A 265 -3.24 20.43 -5.34
CA ALA A 265 -4.27 19.76 -4.55
C ALA A 265 -5.57 19.50 -5.35
N ARG A 266 -5.80 20.22 -6.45
CA ARG A 266 -7.07 20.21 -7.19
C ARG A 266 -7.42 18.85 -7.80
N PRO A 267 -6.53 18.07 -8.43
CA PRO A 267 -6.88 16.74 -8.94
C PRO A 267 -7.42 15.81 -7.84
N SER A 268 -6.83 15.88 -6.64
CA SER A 268 -7.24 15.08 -5.48
C SER A 268 -8.58 15.52 -4.89
N LEU A 269 -8.83 16.83 -4.81
CA LEU A 269 -10.11 17.38 -4.37
C LEU A 269 -11.23 17.11 -5.38
N LEU A 270 -10.97 17.20 -6.70
CA LEU A 270 -11.92 16.88 -7.76
C LEU A 270 -12.27 15.38 -7.79
N SER A 271 -11.29 14.49 -7.59
CA SER A 271 -11.53 13.04 -7.45
C SER A 271 -12.37 12.73 -6.20
N SER A 272 -12.06 13.36 -5.07
CA SER A 272 -12.84 13.21 -3.83
C SER A 272 -14.26 13.72 -3.98
N MET A 273 -14.44 14.88 -4.62
CA MET A 273 -15.75 15.45 -4.95
C MET A 273 -16.55 14.53 -5.88
N ALA A 274 -15.92 13.89 -6.85
CA ALA A 274 -16.59 12.95 -7.74
C ALA A 274 -17.12 11.71 -7.01
N ILE A 275 -16.40 11.22 -6.00
CA ILE A 275 -16.89 10.13 -5.15
C ILE A 275 -18.17 10.57 -4.42
N ALA A 276 -18.15 11.73 -3.77
CA ALA A 276 -19.30 12.29 -3.07
C ALA A 276 -20.50 12.52 -3.99
N LEU A 277 -20.29 13.16 -5.15
CA LEU A 277 -21.30 13.35 -6.18
C LEU A 277 -21.95 12.04 -6.62
N SER A 278 -21.17 10.97 -6.80
CA SER A 278 -21.68 9.68 -7.26
C SER A 278 -22.65 9.05 -6.25
N HIS A 279 -22.30 9.08 -4.95
CA HIS A 279 -23.16 8.61 -3.87
C HIS A 279 -24.37 9.53 -3.63
N ASN A 280 -24.23 10.85 -3.84
CA ASN A 280 -25.34 11.80 -3.85
C ASN A 280 -26.27 11.65 -5.09
N GLY A 281 -25.97 10.72 -6.02
CA GLY A 281 -26.75 10.45 -7.22
C GLY A 281 -26.35 11.27 -8.46
N HIS A 282 -25.47 12.26 -8.31
CA HIS A 282 -24.98 13.16 -9.36
C HIS A 282 -23.90 12.52 -10.25
N ARG A 283 -24.07 11.26 -10.65
CA ARG A 283 -23.03 10.44 -11.30
C ARG A 283 -22.48 11.05 -12.62
N GLY A 284 -23.32 11.76 -13.37
CA GLY A 284 -22.90 12.51 -14.58
C GLY A 284 -22.12 13.81 -14.30
N GLU A 285 -22.15 14.35 -13.08
CA GLU A 285 -21.21 15.38 -12.62
C GLU A 285 -19.91 14.74 -12.13
N ALA A 286 -19.98 13.59 -11.45
CA ALA A 286 -18.82 12.84 -10.99
C ALA A 286 -17.85 12.48 -12.15
N ILE A 287 -18.36 11.89 -13.25
CA ILE A 287 -17.54 11.59 -14.44
C ILE A 287 -16.87 12.86 -15.01
N ARG A 288 -17.60 13.99 -15.06
CA ARG A 288 -17.03 15.27 -15.52
C ARG A 288 -15.92 15.74 -14.59
N LYS A 289 -16.08 15.66 -13.28
CA LYS A 289 -15.08 16.06 -12.28
C LYS A 289 -13.84 15.17 -12.28
N LEU A 290 -13.97 13.87 -12.58
CA LEU A 290 -12.83 12.97 -12.81
C LEU A 290 -12.05 13.35 -14.08
N ARG A 291 -12.74 13.63 -15.19
CA ARG A 291 -12.10 14.09 -16.43
C ARG A 291 -11.47 15.49 -16.28
N GLU A 292 -12.05 16.35 -15.45
CA GLU A 292 -11.48 17.65 -15.06
C GLU A 292 -10.18 17.46 -14.25
N ALA A 293 -10.16 16.55 -13.27
CA ALA A 293 -8.94 16.19 -12.53
C ALA A 293 -7.81 15.71 -13.47
N LEU A 294 -8.15 14.81 -14.40
CA LEU A 294 -7.22 14.27 -15.40
C LEU A 294 -6.78 15.28 -16.47
N SER A 295 -7.48 16.41 -16.61
CA SER A 295 -7.05 17.52 -17.47
C SER A 295 -6.03 18.46 -16.78
N LEU A 296 -5.97 18.41 -15.45
CA LEU A 296 -4.99 19.14 -14.64
C LEU A 296 -3.74 18.29 -14.37
N ASP A 297 -3.93 17.02 -14.02
CA ASP A 297 -2.87 16.03 -13.83
C ASP A 297 -3.26 14.72 -14.55
N PRO A 298 -2.79 14.51 -15.80
CA PRO A 298 -3.03 13.28 -16.55
C PRO A 298 -2.44 12.02 -15.90
N THR A 299 -1.47 12.17 -14.99
CA THR A 299 -0.86 11.06 -14.24
C THR A 299 -1.61 10.72 -12.95
N TYR A 300 -2.65 11.48 -12.56
CA TYR A 300 -3.32 11.29 -11.27
C TYR A 300 -4.06 9.95 -11.15
N TRP A 301 -3.38 8.94 -10.60
CA TRP A 301 -3.83 7.54 -10.58
C TRP A 301 -5.23 7.35 -9.99
N SER A 302 -5.63 8.17 -9.00
CA SER A 302 -6.92 8.03 -8.33
C SER A 302 -8.08 8.40 -9.23
N ALA A 303 -7.96 9.46 -10.03
CA ALA A 303 -9.02 9.83 -10.96
C ALA A 303 -9.17 8.77 -12.07
N TRP A 304 -8.07 8.15 -12.53
CA TRP A 304 -8.13 6.99 -13.45
C TRP A 304 -8.81 5.78 -12.81
N ALA A 305 -8.43 5.40 -11.57
CA ALA A 305 -9.01 4.25 -10.88
C ALA A 305 -10.53 4.42 -10.65
N THR A 306 -10.96 5.58 -10.17
CA THR A 306 -12.38 5.89 -9.94
C THR A 306 -13.15 6.07 -11.25
N LEU A 307 -12.58 6.69 -12.29
CA LEU A 307 -13.21 6.79 -13.61
C LEU A 307 -13.40 5.40 -14.25
N GLY A 308 -12.40 4.53 -14.15
CA GLY A 308 -12.48 3.15 -14.65
C GLY A 308 -13.62 2.38 -13.99
N ALA A 309 -13.75 2.46 -12.66
CA ALA A 309 -14.85 1.83 -11.93
C ALA A 309 -16.22 2.42 -12.30
N TYR A 310 -16.32 3.75 -12.43
CA TYR A 310 -17.59 4.42 -12.70
C TYR A 310 -18.08 4.21 -14.13
N GLU A 311 -17.21 4.29 -15.13
CA GLU A 311 -17.56 3.96 -16.52
C GLU A 311 -17.94 2.47 -16.65
N ARG A 312 -17.25 1.58 -15.92
CA ARG A 312 -17.56 0.14 -15.88
C ARG A 312 -18.94 -0.15 -15.28
N VAL A 313 -19.25 0.43 -14.12
CA VAL A 313 -20.52 0.20 -13.39
C VAL A 313 -21.72 0.88 -14.06
N MET A 314 -21.52 1.95 -14.83
CA MET A 314 -22.63 2.66 -15.50
C MET A 314 -22.81 2.34 -16.98
N HIS A 315 -21.73 1.92 -17.67
CA HIS A 315 -21.71 1.75 -19.13
C HIS A 315 -21.08 0.40 -19.57
N GLY A 316 -20.91 -0.53 -18.62
CA GLY A 316 -20.43 -1.90 -18.85
C GLY A 316 -18.91 -2.06 -18.97
N TRP A 317 -18.44 -3.31 -18.93
CA TRP A 317 -17.02 -3.68 -19.02
C TRP A 317 -16.27 -3.04 -20.18
N GLU A 318 -16.90 -2.97 -21.34
CA GLU A 318 -16.42 -2.31 -22.57
C GLU A 318 -16.02 -0.84 -22.35
N ALA A 319 -16.74 -0.11 -21.48
CA ALA A 319 -16.44 1.28 -21.15
C ALA A 319 -15.30 1.39 -20.12
N GLY A 320 -15.29 0.53 -19.10
CA GLY A 320 -14.19 0.43 -18.14
C GLY A 320 -12.84 0.11 -18.82
N TRP A 321 -12.85 -0.84 -19.76
CA TRP A 321 -11.69 -1.18 -20.59
C TRP A 321 -11.20 0.01 -21.43
N LYS A 322 -12.12 0.82 -21.98
CA LYS A 322 -11.78 2.04 -22.72
C LYS A 322 -11.08 3.10 -21.87
N VAL A 323 -11.36 3.17 -20.56
CA VAL A 323 -10.60 4.03 -19.63
C VAL A 323 -9.16 3.54 -19.49
N GLY A 324 -8.95 2.23 -19.32
CA GLY A 324 -7.60 1.65 -19.30
C GLY A 324 -6.83 1.84 -20.62
N GLN A 325 -7.52 1.77 -21.75
CA GLN A 325 -6.95 2.07 -23.08
C GLN A 325 -6.62 3.56 -23.28
N GLN A 326 -7.20 4.48 -22.50
CA GLN A 326 -6.81 5.89 -22.46
C GLN A 326 -5.61 6.11 -21.55
N LEU A 327 -5.62 5.53 -20.34
CA LEU A 327 -4.50 5.52 -19.40
C LEU A 327 -3.21 4.99 -20.06
N ALA A 328 -3.30 3.91 -20.83
CA ALA A 328 -2.18 3.32 -21.57
C ALA A 328 -1.56 4.23 -22.66
N ARG A 329 -2.13 5.42 -22.91
CA ARG A 329 -1.62 6.43 -23.85
C ARG A 329 -1.08 7.67 -23.13
N VAL A 330 -1.19 7.74 -21.80
CA VAL A 330 -0.65 8.84 -20.99
C VAL A 330 0.87 8.70 -20.88
N PRO A 331 1.67 9.68 -21.33
CA PRO A 331 3.11 9.67 -21.12
C PRO A 331 3.42 9.70 -19.61
N GLY A 332 4.22 8.74 -19.15
CA GLY A 332 4.63 8.64 -17.74
C GLY A 332 3.72 7.81 -16.82
N ALA A 333 2.58 7.32 -17.29
CA ALA A 333 1.72 6.44 -16.50
C ALA A 333 2.37 5.06 -16.27
N ASP A 334 2.95 4.85 -15.08
CA ASP A 334 3.59 3.59 -14.69
C ASP A 334 2.54 2.59 -14.13
N ALA A 335 2.59 1.35 -14.62
CA ALA A 335 1.79 0.23 -14.11
C ALA A 335 2.14 -0.20 -12.68
N ASN A 336 3.21 0.36 -12.11
CA ASN A 336 3.64 0.15 -10.72
C ASN A 336 3.34 1.35 -9.80
N GLU A 337 2.93 2.50 -10.34
CA GLU A 337 2.66 3.71 -9.53
C GLU A 337 1.47 3.50 -8.57
N ASP A 338 1.67 3.92 -7.32
CA ASP A 338 0.93 3.50 -6.12
C ASP A 338 0.33 2.08 -6.21
N CYS A 339 1.17 1.09 -6.50
CA CYS A 339 0.80 -0.33 -6.64
C CYS A 339 -0.03 -0.68 -7.89
N GLY A 340 -0.10 0.20 -8.88
CA GLY A 340 -0.82 -0.03 -10.14
C GLY A 340 -2.33 0.24 -10.05
N ARG A 341 -2.82 0.96 -9.04
CA ARG A 341 -4.27 1.21 -8.80
C ARG A 341 -5.03 1.76 -10.01
N ALA A 342 -4.42 2.65 -10.79
CA ALA A 342 -5.04 3.20 -12.00
C ALA A 342 -5.47 2.11 -13.00
N TRP A 343 -4.78 0.97 -12.97
CA TRP A 343 -4.96 -0.15 -13.88
C TRP A 343 -5.90 -1.24 -13.37
N ILE A 344 -6.43 -1.14 -12.14
CA ILE A 344 -7.22 -2.22 -11.51
C ILE A 344 -8.43 -2.63 -12.36
N ASN A 345 -9.27 -1.66 -12.76
CA ASN A 345 -10.42 -1.92 -13.62
C ASN A 345 -10.04 -2.36 -15.04
N TYR A 346 -8.79 -2.14 -15.47
CA TYR A 346 -8.28 -2.65 -16.73
C TYR A 346 -7.83 -4.11 -16.62
N TYR A 347 -7.07 -4.46 -15.56
CA TYR A 347 -6.64 -5.82 -15.28
C TYR A 347 -7.84 -6.77 -15.14
N LEU A 348 -8.86 -6.41 -14.33
CA LEU A 348 -10.13 -7.13 -14.26
C LEU A 348 -10.77 -7.29 -15.65
N ALA A 349 -10.88 -6.21 -16.42
CA ALA A 349 -11.52 -6.24 -17.74
C ALA A 349 -10.76 -7.02 -18.83
N VAL A 350 -9.50 -7.41 -18.60
CA VAL A 350 -8.71 -8.28 -19.50
C VAL A 350 -8.29 -9.61 -18.86
N GLU A 351 -8.81 -9.92 -17.67
CA GLU A 351 -8.48 -11.12 -16.88
C GLU A 351 -6.96 -11.25 -16.57
N ASP A 352 -6.24 -10.13 -16.37
CA ASP A 352 -4.83 -10.14 -15.91
C ASP A 352 -4.76 -10.30 -14.38
N TRP A 353 -5.10 -11.50 -13.92
CA TRP A 353 -4.96 -11.92 -12.52
C TRP A 353 -3.53 -11.85 -11.99
N THR A 354 -2.52 -11.77 -12.87
CA THR A 354 -1.14 -11.54 -12.46
C THR A 354 -0.91 -10.05 -12.14
N GLY A 355 -1.62 -9.15 -12.79
CA GLY A 355 -1.74 -7.72 -12.44
C GLY A 355 -2.43 -7.51 -11.10
N GLU A 356 -3.59 -8.15 -10.91
CA GLU A 356 -4.34 -8.11 -9.65
C GLU A 356 -3.49 -8.54 -8.44
N ILE A 357 -2.76 -9.65 -8.55
CA ILE A 357 -1.88 -10.12 -7.47
C ILE A 357 -0.75 -9.13 -7.20
N ARG A 358 -0.11 -8.55 -8.23
CA ARG A 358 0.93 -7.51 -8.03
C ARG A 358 0.37 -6.30 -7.27
N PHE A 359 -0.84 -5.86 -7.62
CA PHE A 359 -1.54 -4.79 -6.92
C PHE A 359 -1.81 -5.16 -5.45
N HIS A 360 -2.54 -6.26 -5.20
CA HIS A 360 -2.96 -6.59 -3.84
C HIS A 360 -1.78 -6.91 -2.92
N GLU A 361 -0.72 -7.56 -3.40
CA GLU A 361 0.49 -7.77 -2.59
C GLU A 361 1.23 -6.46 -2.27
N CYS A 362 1.28 -5.52 -3.21
CA CYS A 362 1.87 -4.20 -2.96
C CYS A 362 1.02 -3.38 -1.98
N ASN A 363 -0.31 -3.40 -2.15
CA ASN A 363 -1.29 -2.78 -1.27
C ASN A 363 -1.16 -3.32 0.17
N ALA A 364 -1.13 -4.66 0.34
CA ALA A 364 -0.90 -5.32 1.62
C ALA A 364 0.41 -4.88 2.30
N ARG A 365 1.52 -4.83 1.54
CA ARG A 365 2.82 -4.36 2.06
C ARG A 365 2.78 -2.90 2.50
N LYS A 366 2.11 -2.01 1.77
CA LYS A 366 1.98 -0.59 2.14
C LYS A 366 1.02 -0.34 3.32
N SER A 367 0.02 -1.20 3.52
CA SER A 367 -1.06 -1.00 4.48
C SER A 367 -0.94 -1.81 5.77
N GLY A 368 0.17 -2.53 5.99
CA GLY A 368 0.30 -3.47 7.10
C GLY A 368 -0.67 -4.66 7.07
N GLY A 369 -1.13 -5.07 5.88
CA GLY A 369 -2.03 -6.22 5.67
C GLY A 369 -3.50 -5.87 5.40
N PHE A 370 -4.03 -4.79 5.99
CA PHE A 370 -5.45 -4.44 5.93
C PHE A 370 -6.02 -4.10 4.53
N GLY A 371 -5.17 -3.87 3.53
CA GLY A 371 -5.54 -3.16 2.32
C GLY A 371 -5.80 -1.66 2.56
N THR A 372 -6.08 -0.95 1.47
CA THR A 372 -6.55 0.45 1.43
C THR A 372 -7.82 0.59 0.56
N THR A 373 -8.42 -0.56 0.24
CA THR A 373 -9.72 -0.77 -0.39
C THR A 373 -10.80 -0.88 0.70
N SER A 374 -12.06 -1.07 0.31
CA SER A 374 -13.16 -1.42 1.22
C SER A 374 -12.90 -2.74 1.96
N THR A 375 -12.21 -3.68 1.31
CA THR A 375 -11.98 -5.06 1.76
C THR A 375 -10.50 -5.37 1.91
N SER A 376 -10.18 -6.44 2.65
CA SER A 376 -8.80 -6.87 2.92
C SER A 376 -8.04 -7.21 1.64
N ALA A 377 -6.74 -6.91 1.62
CA ALA A 377 -5.87 -7.39 0.55
C ALA A 377 -5.79 -8.94 0.51
N ALA A 378 -6.03 -9.62 1.63
CA ALA A 378 -6.02 -11.08 1.70
C ALA A 378 -7.17 -11.76 0.92
N THR A 379 -8.37 -11.16 0.91
CA THR A 379 -9.53 -11.70 0.19
C THR A 379 -9.43 -11.47 -1.32
N GLY A 380 -8.98 -10.29 -1.76
CA GLY A 380 -8.67 -10.03 -3.18
C GLY A 380 -7.52 -10.90 -3.73
N LEU A 381 -6.49 -11.16 -2.92
CA LEU A 381 -5.46 -12.14 -3.29
C LEU A 381 -6.01 -13.56 -3.41
N ALA A 382 -6.89 -13.98 -2.50
CA ALA A 382 -7.48 -15.31 -2.57
C ALA A 382 -8.30 -15.50 -3.86
N ASP A 383 -9.09 -14.48 -4.19
CA ASP A 383 -9.93 -14.45 -5.40
C ASP A 383 -9.10 -14.45 -6.68
N SER A 384 -8.03 -13.66 -6.74
CA SER A 384 -7.11 -13.63 -7.89
C SER A 384 -6.38 -14.96 -8.10
N GLU A 385 -6.02 -15.67 -7.03
CA GLU A 385 -5.40 -17.00 -7.12
C GLU A 385 -6.43 -18.08 -7.50
N ALA A 386 -7.70 -17.91 -7.09
CA ALA A 386 -8.81 -18.78 -7.47
C ALA A 386 -9.12 -18.69 -8.98
N HIS A 387 -9.19 -17.48 -9.54
CA HIS A 387 -9.34 -17.28 -10.99
C HIS A 387 -8.12 -17.74 -11.82
N ARG A 388 -6.98 -18.01 -11.18
CA ARG A 388 -5.79 -18.67 -11.78
C ARG A 388 -5.76 -20.19 -11.55
N HIS A 389 -6.84 -20.75 -11.02
CA HIS A 389 -6.99 -22.16 -10.65
C HIS A 389 -5.92 -22.67 -9.66
N ASP A 390 -5.37 -21.78 -8.82
CA ASP A 390 -4.54 -22.15 -7.68
C ASP A 390 -5.36 -22.14 -6.40
N TRP A 391 -6.34 -23.05 -6.33
CA TRP A 391 -7.21 -23.27 -5.17
C TRP A 391 -6.43 -23.47 -3.85
N ALA A 392 -5.20 -23.98 -3.93
CA ALA A 392 -4.33 -24.16 -2.79
C ALA A 392 -3.65 -22.86 -2.33
N SER A 393 -3.27 -21.97 -3.25
CA SER A 393 -2.86 -20.59 -2.90
C SER A 393 -4.04 -19.78 -2.40
N ALA A 394 -5.22 -19.91 -3.01
CA ALA A 394 -6.44 -19.21 -2.60
C ALA A 394 -6.77 -19.45 -1.11
N GLU A 395 -6.86 -20.70 -0.65
CA GLU A 395 -7.11 -20.99 0.77
C GLU A 395 -5.96 -20.52 1.69
N ARG A 396 -4.70 -20.56 1.24
CA ARG A 396 -3.58 -19.97 1.99
C ARG A 396 -3.75 -18.46 2.17
N ARG A 397 -4.18 -17.72 1.14
CA ARG A 397 -4.46 -16.27 1.25
C ARG A 397 -5.65 -16.03 2.21
N LEU A 398 -6.71 -16.84 2.13
CA LEU A 398 -7.85 -16.79 3.07
C LEU A 398 -7.50 -17.11 4.53
N SER A 399 -6.42 -17.86 4.79
CA SER A 399 -5.91 -18.12 6.15
C SER A 399 -5.12 -16.95 6.75
N LEU A 400 -4.80 -15.93 5.94
CA LEU A 400 -4.10 -14.71 6.34
C LEU A 400 -5.04 -13.49 6.48
N ALA A 401 -6.34 -13.68 6.23
CA ALA A 401 -7.34 -12.63 6.42
C ALA A 401 -7.66 -12.44 7.91
N TYR A 402 -7.97 -11.20 8.31
CA TYR A 402 -8.43 -10.89 9.66
C TYR A 402 -9.84 -11.46 9.89
N TYR A 403 -10.13 -11.92 11.10
CA TYR A 403 -11.37 -12.62 11.43
C TYR A 403 -12.62 -11.71 11.39
N ASP A 404 -12.41 -10.40 11.51
CA ASP A 404 -13.40 -9.33 11.43
C ASP A 404 -13.56 -8.71 10.02
N ASP A 405 -12.86 -9.22 8.99
CA ASP A 405 -13.08 -8.81 7.59
C ASP A 405 -14.49 -9.24 7.13
N PRO A 406 -15.42 -8.30 6.84
CA PRO A 406 -16.77 -8.64 6.42
C PRO A 406 -16.82 -9.39 5.08
N ALA A 407 -15.77 -9.31 4.25
CA ALA A 407 -15.67 -10.06 3.00
C ALA A 407 -15.25 -11.52 3.20
N LEU A 408 -14.56 -11.88 4.29
CA LEU A 408 -13.92 -13.19 4.45
C LEU A 408 -14.89 -14.37 4.29
N LEU A 409 -16.08 -14.30 4.91
CA LEU A 409 -17.08 -15.36 4.81
C LEU A 409 -17.69 -15.46 3.39
N ALA A 410 -17.90 -14.32 2.73
CA ALA A 410 -18.38 -14.27 1.36
C ALA A 410 -17.33 -14.85 0.39
N THR A 411 -16.08 -14.40 0.46
CA THR A 411 -14.97 -14.89 -0.36
C THR A 411 -14.73 -16.40 -0.17
N ARG A 412 -14.95 -16.93 1.04
CA ARG A 412 -14.89 -18.39 1.30
C ARG A 412 -15.97 -19.18 0.57
N PHE A 413 -17.22 -18.70 0.55
CA PHE A 413 -18.28 -19.37 -0.22
C PHE A 413 -18.14 -19.16 -1.74
N TRP A 414 -17.66 -18.00 -2.17
CA TRP A 414 -17.31 -17.69 -3.55
C TRP A 414 -16.29 -18.66 -4.14
N ILE A 415 -15.11 -18.79 -3.51
CA ILE A 415 -14.02 -19.64 -3.99
C ILE A 415 -14.39 -21.13 -3.93
N ALA A 416 -15.13 -21.56 -2.90
CA ALA A 416 -15.69 -22.91 -2.85
C ALA A 416 -16.71 -23.18 -3.97
N GLY A 417 -17.43 -22.14 -4.41
CA GLY A 417 -18.34 -22.15 -5.56
C GLY A 417 -17.61 -22.27 -6.90
N LEU A 418 -16.64 -21.40 -7.17
CA LEU A 418 -15.83 -21.45 -8.39
C LEU A 418 -15.10 -22.78 -8.54
N HIS A 419 -14.49 -23.30 -7.48
CA HIS A 419 -13.82 -24.60 -7.46
C HIS A 419 -14.80 -25.79 -7.61
N ALA A 420 -16.09 -25.60 -7.36
CA ALA A 420 -17.10 -26.59 -7.68
C ALA A 420 -17.52 -26.52 -9.15
N LEU A 421 -17.68 -25.32 -9.73
CA LEU A 421 -17.96 -25.12 -11.16
C LEU A 421 -16.83 -25.69 -12.06
N ASP A 422 -15.56 -25.40 -11.75
CA ASP A 422 -14.40 -25.91 -12.51
C ASP A 422 -14.36 -27.46 -12.55
N ARG A 423 -14.78 -28.11 -11.46
CA ARG A 423 -14.89 -29.58 -11.37
C ARG A 423 -16.18 -30.15 -11.97
N GLY A 424 -17.12 -29.33 -12.44
CA GLY A 424 -18.45 -29.78 -12.88
C GLY A 424 -19.35 -30.30 -11.76
N ASP A 425 -19.14 -29.83 -10.53
CA ASP A 425 -19.83 -30.22 -9.30
C ASP A 425 -20.98 -29.25 -9.00
N SER A 426 -21.93 -29.16 -9.94
CA SER A 426 -23.00 -28.14 -9.96
C SER A 426 -23.84 -28.10 -8.68
N GLN A 427 -24.04 -29.25 -8.02
CA GLN A 427 -24.79 -29.31 -6.76
C GLN A 427 -24.01 -28.66 -5.59
N THR A 428 -22.70 -28.84 -5.54
CA THR A 428 -21.84 -28.15 -4.56
C THR A 428 -21.72 -26.67 -4.91
N ALA A 429 -21.60 -26.34 -6.20
CA ALA A 429 -21.55 -24.97 -6.69
C ALA A 429 -22.81 -24.18 -6.31
N ALA A 430 -24.00 -24.70 -6.59
CA ALA A 430 -25.27 -24.06 -6.24
C ALA A 430 -25.44 -23.90 -4.72
N THR A 431 -24.91 -24.85 -3.94
CA THR A 431 -24.95 -24.78 -2.46
C THR A 431 -24.00 -23.71 -1.90
N ALA A 432 -22.79 -23.59 -2.46
CA ALA A 432 -21.81 -22.59 -2.04
C ALA A 432 -22.17 -21.19 -2.54
N LEU A 433 -22.43 -21.04 -3.84
CA LEU A 433 -22.79 -19.77 -4.45
C LEU A 433 -24.16 -19.26 -3.99
N GLY A 434 -25.09 -20.14 -3.59
CA GLY A 434 -26.33 -19.73 -2.95
C GLY A 434 -26.14 -19.11 -1.56
N ARG A 435 -25.14 -19.57 -0.78
CA ARG A 435 -24.76 -18.94 0.51
C ARG A 435 -24.03 -17.63 0.30
N PHE A 436 -23.13 -17.58 -0.69
CA PHE A 436 -22.46 -16.36 -1.11
C PHE A 436 -23.46 -15.29 -1.58
N TYR A 437 -24.40 -15.65 -2.47
CA TYR A 437 -25.44 -14.75 -2.97
C TYR A 437 -26.32 -14.18 -1.85
N ALA A 438 -26.62 -14.96 -0.81
CA ALA A 438 -27.35 -14.47 0.37
C ALA A 438 -26.58 -13.41 1.17
N LEU A 439 -25.24 -13.49 1.22
CA LEU A 439 -24.38 -12.47 1.82
C LEU A 439 -24.24 -11.24 0.91
N LEU A 440 -24.05 -11.47 -0.40
CA LEU A 440 -23.96 -10.44 -1.43
C LEU A 440 -25.22 -9.57 -1.47
N SER A 441 -26.40 -10.20 -1.44
CA SER A 441 -27.71 -9.53 -1.39
C SER A 441 -27.92 -8.67 -0.14
N ALA A 442 -27.12 -8.89 0.92
CA ALA A 442 -27.23 -8.21 2.21
C ALA A 442 -26.18 -7.10 2.42
N SER A 443 -25.29 -6.83 1.45
CA SER A 443 -24.21 -5.85 1.60
C SER A 443 -23.80 -5.18 0.29
N GLU A 444 -24.08 -3.87 0.18
CA GLU A 444 -23.61 -3.00 -0.92
C GLU A 444 -22.08 -3.04 -1.06
N ALA A 445 -21.35 -3.15 0.06
CA ALA A 445 -19.89 -3.25 0.06
C ALA A 445 -19.37 -4.55 -0.57
N LEU A 446 -20.15 -5.64 -0.54
CA LEU A 446 -19.85 -6.88 -1.26
C LEU A 446 -20.27 -6.79 -2.73
N GLN A 447 -21.39 -6.12 -3.04
CA GLN A 447 -21.86 -5.91 -4.42
C GLN A 447 -20.85 -5.09 -5.25
N PHE A 448 -20.13 -4.15 -4.61
CA PHE A 448 -19.02 -3.45 -5.25
C PHE A 448 -17.75 -4.31 -5.44
N GLN A 449 -17.57 -5.39 -4.65
CA GLN A 449 -16.42 -6.30 -4.78
C GLN A 449 -16.67 -7.41 -5.80
N PHE A 450 -17.88 -7.97 -5.83
CA PHE A 450 -18.25 -9.13 -6.66
C PHE A 450 -19.43 -8.76 -7.57
N ASP A 451 -19.15 -7.95 -8.58
CA ASP A 451 -20.15 -7.29 -9.44
C ASP A 451 -20.79 -8.18 -10.52
N ASP A 452 -20.20 -9.35 -10.82
CA ASP A 452 -20.82 -10.43 -11.59
C ASP A 452 -21.13 -11.69 -10.73
N GLY A 453 -20.94 -11.59 -9.41
CA GLY A 453 -20.99 -12.75 -8.52
C GLY A 453 -22.38 -13.37 -8.35
N ASP A 454 -23.45 -12.57 -8.47
CA ASP A 454 -24.82 -13.06 -8.52
C ASP A 454 -25.13 -13.79 -9.83
N CYS A 455 -24.56 -13.35 -10.95
CA CYS A 455 -24.66 -14.05 -12.23
C CYS A 455 -23.93 -15.40 -12.24
N TYR A 456 -22.83 -15.55 -11.47
CA TYR A 456 -22.23 -16.86 -11.20
C TYR A 456 -23.12 -17.76 -10.32
N ALA A 457 -23.81 -17.20 -9.32
CA ALA A 457 -24.81 -17.95 -8.56
C ALA A 457 -26.00 -18.35 -9.44
N ALA A 458 -26.44 -17.48 -10.36
CA ALA A 458 -27.48 -17.75 -11.34
C ALA A 458 -27.08 -18.86 -12.32
N LEU A 459 -25.82 -18.90 -12.77
CA LEU A 459 -25.29 -20.03 -13.55
C LEU A 459 -25.42 -21.34 -12.75
N ALA A 460 -24.92 -21.40 -11.52
CA ALA A 460 -24.97 -22.60 -10.70
C ALA A 460 -26.42 -23.04 -10.38
N PHE A 461 -27.35 -22.09 -10.16
CA PHE A 461 -28.77 -22.38 -10.06
C PHE A 461 -29.35 -22.93 -11.37
N SER A 462 -28.90 -22.45 -12.52
CA SER A 462 -29.32 -22.94 -13.84
C SER A 462 -28.83 -24.38 -14.09
N GLU A 463 -27.58 -24.71 -13.75
CA GLU A 463 -27.03 -26.06 -13.90
C GLU A 463 -27.77 -27.13 -13.06
N VAL A 464 -28.31 -26.77 -11.89
CA VAL A 464 -29.16 -27.65 -11.07
C VAL A 464 -30.65 -27.56 -11.41
N GLY A 465 -31.02 -26.95 -12.54
CA GLY A 465 -32.38 -26.86 -13.03
C GLY A 465 -33.29 -25.84 -12.32
N ASN A 466 -32.76 -25.02 -11.41
CA ASN A 466 -33.48 -23.91 -10.76
C ASN A 466 -33.52 -22.67 -11.69
N THR A 467 -33.98 -22.89 -12.92
CA THR A 467 -34.01 -21.91 -14.01
C THR A 467 -34.91 -20.70 -13.70
N ARG A 468 -35.91 -20.84 -12.81
CA ARG A 468 -36.74 -19.72 -12.35
C ARG A 468 -35.94 -18.69 -11.55
N LEU A 469 -35.11 -19.14 -10.60
CA LEU A 469 -34.29 -18.23 -9.81
C LEU A 469 -33.14 -17.65 -10.65
N ALA A 470 -32.49 -18.50 -11.46
CA ALA A 470 -31.44 -18.08 -12.38
C ALA A 470 -31.92 -16.97 -13.33
N ASN A 471 -33.06 -17.16 -14.01
CA ASN A 471 -33.59 -16.13 -14.92
C ASN A 471 -34.08 -14.87 -14.21
N ALA A 472 -34.55 -14.95 -12.96
CA ALA A 472 -34.87 -13.76 -12.18
C ALA A 472 -33.62 -12.90 -11.91
N ILE A 473 -32.49 -13.54 -11.59
CA ILE A 473 -31.19 -12.84 -11.45
C ILE A 473 -30.75 -12.30 -12.83
N PHE A 474 -30.55 -13.15 -13.83
CA PHE A 474 -30.10 -12.72 -15.17
C PHE A 474 -30.96 -11.62 -15.82
N SER A 475 -32.26 -11.52 -15.49
CA SER A 475 -33.13 -10.45 -15.99
C SER A 475 -32.78 -9.04 -15.49
N GLN A 476 -32.06 -8.92 -14.36
CA GLN A 476 -31.63 -7.66 -13.77
C GLN A 476 -30.33 -7.12 -14.39
N HIS A 477 -29.55 -7.98 -15.09
CA HIS A 477 -28.22 -7.66 -15.66
C HIS A 477 -28.23 -7.91 -17.18
N ALA A 478 -29.33 -7.55 -17.84
CA ALA A 478 -29.58 -7.88 -19.25
C ALA A 478 -28.65 -7.15 -20.24
N ASP A 479 -28.03 -6.06 -19.81
CA ASP A 479 -27.05 -5.24 -20.50
C ASP A 479 -25.59 -5.55 -20.12
N ASP A 480 -25.34 -6.38 -19.10
CA ASP A 480 -23.99 -6.82 -18.77
C ASP A 480 -23.51 -7.99 -19.66
N SER A 481 -22.28 -7.87 -20.18
CA SER A 481 -21.67 -8.84 -21.08
C SER A 481 -21.23 -10.15 -20.42
N ARG A 482 -20.82 -10.14 -19.14
CA ARG A 482 -20.40 -11.34 -18.42
C ARG A 482 -21.60 -12.15 -17.97
N CYS A 483 -22.57 -11.50 -17.32
CA CYS A 483 -23.87 -12.07 -16.98
C CYS A 483 -24.58 -12.69 -18.19
N ARG A 484 -24.54 -12.02 -19.35
CA ARG A 484 -25.09 -12.54 -20.60
C ARG A 484 -24.37 -13.80 -21.11
N ALA A 485 -23.06 -13.94 -20.87
CA ALA A 485 -22.31 -15.15 -21.19
C ALA A 485 -22.59 -16.29 -20.18
N LEU A 486 -22.66 -15.98 -18.88
CA LEU A 486 -23.03 -16.94 -17.82
C LEU A 486 -24.47 -17.47 -18.01
N GLN A 487 -25.40 -16.64 -18.50
CA GLN A 487 -26.73 -17.09 -18.92
C GLN A 487 -26.65 -18.07 -20.10
N ALA A 488 -25.72 -17.85 -21.05
CA ALA A 488 -25.52 -18.73 -22.19
C ALA A 488 -24.93 -20.09 -21.78
N ASP A 489 -24.02 -20.13 -20.80
CA ASP A 489 -23.50 -21.36 -20.21
C ASP A 489 -24.63 -22.15 -19.52
N GLY A 490 -25.49 -21.46 -18.77
CA GLY A 490 -26.63 -22.07 -18.09
C GLY A 490 -27.67 -22.64 -19.07
N GLU A 491 -27.90 -21.99 -20.20
CA GLU A 491 -28.75 -22.54 -21.27
C GLU A 491 -28.08 -23.73 -21.99
N GLU A 492 -26.75 -23.71 -22.18
CA GLU A 492 -26.01 -24.85 -22.75
C GLU A 492 -26.05 -26.08 -21.82
N ALA A 493 -25.91 -25.88 -20.50
CA ALA A 493 -26.04 -26.93 -19.48
C ALA A 493 -27.45 -27.54 -19.46
N ASN A 494 -28.49 -26.74 -19.71
CA ASN A 494 -29.87 -27.20 -19.88
C ASN A 494 -30.17 -27.74 -21.31
N GLY A 495 -29.18 -27.83 -22.19
CA GLY A 495 -29.33 -28.34 -23.57
C GLY A 495 -29.99 -27.37 -24.55
N ASN A 496 -30.32 -26.15 -24.13
CA ASN A 496 -30.99 -25.11 -24.91
C ASN A 496 -30.01 -24.36 -25.84
N ARG A 497 -29.22 -25.11 -26.63
CA ARG A 497 -28.15 -24.62 -27.50
C ARG A 497 -28.52 -23.40 -28.36
N ASN A 498 -29.74 -23.37 -28.91
CA ASN A 498 -30.23 -22.23 -29.72
C ASN A 498 -30.46 -20.94 -28.91
N ALA A 499 -30.71 -21.05 -27.60
CA ALA A 499 -30.71 -19.92 -26.69
C ALA A 499 -29.29 -19.52 -26.32
N SER A 500 -28.43 -20.48 -25.97
CA SER A 500 -27.01 -20.26 -25.66
C SER A 500 -26.27 -19.51 -26.79
N ASP A 501 -26.31 -20.01 -28.03
CA ASP A 501 -25.67 -19.35 -29.17
C ASP A 501 -26.30 -17.98 -29.50
N ARG A 502 -27.52 -17.66 -29.06
CA ARG A 502 -28.10 -16.30 -29.17
C ARG A 502 -27.54 -15.38 -28.08
N LEU A 503 -27.45 -15.88 -26.85
CA LEU A 503 -26.96 -15.14 -25.69
C LEU A 503 -25.47 -14.80 -25.81
N TYR A 504 -24.60 -15.73 -26.23
CA TYR A 504 -23.20 -15.39 -26.50
C TYR A 504 -23.04 -14.30 -27.58
N ARG A 505 -23.87 -14.34 -28.64
CA ARG A 505 -23.91 -13.27 -29.66
C ARG A 505 -24.35 -11.91 -29.11
N GLN A 506 -25.17 -11.89 -28.06
CA GLN A 506 -25.51 -10.66 -27.34
C GLN A 506 -24.37 -10.21 -26.43
N ALA A 507 -23.75 -11.13 -25.69
CA ALA A 507 -22.60 -10.84 -24.81
C ALA A 507 -21.44 -10.16 -25.57
N VAL A 508 -21.02 -10.73 -26.71
CA VAL A 508 -19.93 -10.17 -27.53
C VAL A 508 -20.35 -8.94 -28.36
N ALA A 509 -21.64 -8.59 -28.38
CA ALA A 509 -22.13 -7.34 -28.99
C ALA A 509 -22.23 -6.20 -27.97
N LEU A 510 -22.48 -6.53 -26.69
CA LEU A 510 -22.41 -5.59 -25.56
C LEU A 510 -20.96 -5.18 -25.28
N ALA A 511 -20.04 -6.15 -25.32
CA ALA A 511 -18.61 -5.90 -25.06
C ALA A 511 -17.69 -6.62 -26.07
N PRO A 512 -17.56 -6.10 -27.30
CA PRO A 512 -16.73 -6.71 -28.35
C PRO A 512 -15.23 -6.74 -28.05
N ASP A 513 -14.74 -5.93 -27.10
CA ASP A 513 -13.33 -5.93 -26.70
C ASP A 513 -12.97 -6.60 -25.36
N ILE A 514 -13.96 -7.21 -24.69
CA ILE A 514 -13.76 -7.98 -23.44
C ILE A 514 -13.59 -9.48 -23.75
N PRO A 515 -12.55 -10.16 -23.20
CA PRO A 515 -12.24 -11.55 -23.54
C PRO A 515 -13.22 -12.59 -22.96
N PHE A 516 -13.88 -12.27 -21.84
CA PHE A 516 -14.68 -13.20 -21.04
C PHE A 516 -15.69 -14.03 -21.87
N ALA A 517 -16.59 -13.34 -22.58
CA ALA A 517 -17.63 -13.99 -23.38
C ALA A 517 -17.05 -14.86 -24.52
N TYR A 518 -15.86 -14.54 -25.02
CA TYR A 518 -15.17 -15.35 -26.03
C TYR A 518 -14.49 -16.60 -25.45
N LEU A 519 -14.08 -16.63 -24.17
CA LEU A 519 -13.67 -17.89 -23.54
C LEU A 519 -14.89 -18.82 -23.44
N HIS A 520 -15.96 -18.35 -22.81
CA HIS A 520 -17.13 -19.15 -22.48
C HIS A 520 -17.82 -19.71 -23.75
N TRP A 521 -18.00 -18.87 -24.78
CA TRP A 521 -18.49 -19.34 -26.08
C TRP A 521 -17.53 -20.33 -26.75
N GLY A 522 -16.21 -20.17 -26.56
CA GLY A 522 -15.20 -21.14 -26.99
C GLY A 522 -15.35 -22.50 -26.33
N VAL A 523 -15.61 -22.54 -25.01
CA VAL A 523 -15.86 -23.76 -24.24
C VAL A 523 -17.13 -24.45 -24.71
N ALA A 524 -18.25 -23.73 -24.89
CA ALA A 524 -19.49 -24.29 -25.42
C ALA A 524 -19.29 -24.84 -26.84
N GLN A 525 -18.68 -24.08 -27.75
CA GLN A 525 -18.39 -24.55 -29.11
C GLN A 525 -17.45 -25.78 -29.10
N GLN A 526 -16.55 -25.92 -28.13
CA GLN A 526 -15.74 -27.12 -27.95
C GLN A 526 -16.56 -28.31 -27.44
N ARG A 527 -17.43 -28.13 -26.42
CA ARG A 527 -18.36 -29.15 -25.91
C ARG A 527 -19.29 -29.67 -27.03
N GLN A 528 -19.71 -28.78 -27.92
CA GLN A 528 -20.51 -29.08 -29.11
C GLN A 528 -19.74 -29.77 -30.27
N GLY A 529 -18.43 -29.98 -30.15
CA GLY A 529 -17.58 -30.54 -31.21
C GLY A 529 -17.19 -29.57 -32.33
N ASN A 530 -17.61 -28.29 -32.27
CA ASN A 530 -17.32 -27.25 -33.25
C ASN A 530 -15.88 -26.70 -33.09
N LEU A 531 -14.87 -27.57 -33.15
CA LEU A 531 -13.47 -27.26 -32.84
C LEU A 531 -12.89 -26.05 -33.62
N ARG A 532 -13.36 -25.80 -34.84
CA ARG A 532 -12.97 -24.61 -35.64
C ARG A 532 -13.48 -23.30 -35.03
N ASN A 533 -14.71 -23.29 -34.51
CA ASN A 533 -15.30 -22.13 -33.85
C ASN A 533 -14.65 -21.91 -32.48
N ALA A 534 -14.47 -22.98 -31.71
CA ALA A 534 -13.77 -22.95 -30.42
C ALA A 534 -12.37 -22.32 -30.55
N ALA A 535 -11.56 -22.78 -31.52
CA ALA A 535 -10.25 -22.20 -31.81
C ALA A 535 -10.31 -20.70 -32.15
N ALA A 536 -11.32 -20.26 -32.92
CA ALA A 536 -11.48 -18.85 -33.28
C ALA A 536 -11.88 -17.98 -32.07
N MET A 537 -12.76 -18.48 -31.20
CA MET A 537 -13.20 -17.78 -29.99
C MET A 537 -12.07 -17.69 -28.97
N PHE A 538 -11.39 -18.80 -28.65
CA PHE A 538 -10.22 -18.80 -27.77
C PHE A 538 -9.06 -17.93 -28.30
N ALA A 539 -8.91 -17.82 -29.63
CA ALA A 539 -7.93 -16.92 -30.23
C ALA A 539 -8.32 -15.43 -30.11
N LYS A 540 -9.62 -15.08 -30.13
CA LYS A 540 -10.11 -13.71 -29.89
C LYS A 540 -9.95 -13.36 -28.40
N ALA A 541 -10.40 -14.23 -27.49
CA ALA A 541 -10.21 -14.09 -26.05
C ALA A 541 -8.72 -13.86 -25.68
N HIS A 542 -7.79 -14.68 -26.17
CA HIS A 542 -6.36 -14.50 -25.89
C HIS A 542 -5.78 -13.18 -26.45
N ARG A 543 -6.29 -12.64 -27.55
CA ARG A 543 -5.82 -11.34 -28.07
C ARG A 543 -6.28 -10.15 -27.21
N GLN A 544 -7.23 -10.37 -26.31
CA GLN A 544 -7.84 -9.32 -25.47
C GLN A 544 -7.41 -9.47 -24.02
N GLY A 545 -7.38 -10.71 -23.51
CA GLY A 545 -6.67 -11.10 -22.30
C GLY A 545 -5.35 -11.82 -22.63
N PRO A 546 -4.27 -11.10 -22.97
CA PRO A 546 -2.98 -11.71 -23.33
C PRO A 546 -2.30 -12.43 -22.16
N HIS A 547 -2.64 -12.05 -20.92
CA HIS A 547 -2.12 -12.65 -19.68
C HIS A 547 -3.10 -13.66 -19.03
N TRP A 548 -4.18 -14.02 -19.73
CA TRP A 548 -5.14 -15.01 -19.24
C TRP A 548 -4.75 -16.42 -19.67
N ALA A 549 -4.74 -17.38 -18.74
CA ALA A 549 -4.31 -18.76 -19.00
C ALA A 549 -5.38 -19.59 -19.75
N ASP A 550 -6.65 -19.38 -19.42
CA ASP A 550 -7.77 -20.21 -19.88
C ASP A 550 -7.93 -20.24 -21.41
N PRO A 551 -7.83 -19.11 -22.15
CA PRO A 551 -7.88 -19.14 -23.62
C PRO A 551 -6.70 -19.91 -24.24
N LEU A 552 -5.52 -19.88 -23.61
CA LEU A 552 -4.35 -20.64 -24.04
C LEU A 552 -4.51 -22.14 -23.75
N LYS A 553 -5.09 -22.50 -22.60
CA LYS A 553 -5.49 -23.89 -22.30
C LYS A 553 -6.54 -24.38 -23.31
N GLY A 554 -7.58 -23.60 -23.61
CA GLY A 554 -8.61 -23.94 -24.60
C GLY A 554 -8.04 -24.15 -26.01
N GLN A 555 -7.09 -23.30 -26.44
CA GLN A 555 -6.33 -23.53 -27.68
C GLN A 555 -5.56 -24.87 -27.63
N GLY A 556 -4.91 -25.18 -26.50
CA GLY A 556 -4.23 -26.45 -26.27
C GLY A 556 -5.17 -27.66 -26.33
N ASP A 557 -6.33 -27.58 -25.68
CA ASP A 557 -7.34 -28.65 -25.64
C ASP A 557 -7.95 -28.92 -27.04
N VAL A 558 -8.18 -27.87 -27.84
CA VAL A 558 -8.62 -28.01 -29.24
C VAL A 558 -7.54 -28.62 -30.13
N LEU A 559 -6.27 -28.25 -29.95
CA LEU A 559 -5.14 -28.86 -30.67
C LEU A 559 -4.94 -30.32 -30.26
N ALA A 560 -5.11 -30.65 -28.98
CA ALA A 560 -5.09 -32.02 -28.47
C ALA A 560 -6.23 -32.87 -29.06
N ALA A 561 -7.44 -32.32 -29.18
CA ALA A 561 -8.57 -32.97 -29.85
C ALA A 561 -8.33 -33.20 -31.36
N GLN A 562 -7.56 -32.32 -32.00
CA GLN A 562 -7.08 -32.49 -33.39
C GLN A 562 -5.86 -33.45 -33.50
N GLY A 563 -5.37 -34.02 -32.40
CA GLY A 563 -4.17 -34.86 -32.39
C GLY A 563 -2.84 -34.11 -32.59
N ARG A 564 -2.86 -32.78 -32.56
CA ARG A 564 -1.70 -31.88 -32.78
C ARG A 564 -0.92 -31.67 -31.49
N TRP A 565 -0.50 -32.79 -30.87
CA TRP A 565 0.02 -32.85 -29.50
C TRP A 565 1.23 -31.96 -29.22
N ARG A 566 2.09 -31.70 -30.21
CA ARG A 566 3.22 -30.78 -30.06
C ARG A 566 2.76 -29.33 -29.87
N GLU A 567 1.91 -28.85 -30.77
CA GLU A 567 1.36 -27.49 -30.70
C GLU A 567 0.45 -27.31 -29.48
N ALA A 568 -0.28 -28.37 -29.10
CA ALA A 568 -1.04 -28.40 -27.84
C ALA A 568 -0.13 -28.19 -26.63
N ARG A 569 1.01 -28.89 -26.56
CA ARG A 569 2.01 -28.73 -25.50
C ARG A 569 2.54 -27.30 -25.45
N GLU A 570 2.91 -26.73 -26.60
CA GLU A 570 3.41 -25.36 -26.71
C GLU A 570 2.37 -24.32 -26.20
N ARG A 571 1.06 -24.56 -26.37
CA ARG A 571 -0.02 -23.72 -25.79
C ARG A 571 -0.22 -23.93 -24.29
N TYR A 572 -0.14 -25.16 -23.78
CA TYR A 572 -0.21 -25.41 -22.35
C TYR A 572 1.03 -24.85 -21.61
N GLU A 573 2.22 -24.95 -22.21
CA GLU A 573 3.46 -24.35 -21.73
C GLU A 573 3.36 -22.82 -21.67
N ALA A 574 2.71 -22.18 -22.67
CA ALA A 574 2.42 -20.75 -22.62
C ALA A 574 1.44 -20.38 -21.49
N ALA A 575 0.35 -21.13 -21.30
CA ALA A 575 -0.64 -20.90 -20.26
C ALA A 575 -0.07 -21.01 -18.83
N LEU A 576 0.88 -21.94 -18.61
CA LEU A 576 1.51 -22.16 -17.30
C LEU A 576 2.34 -20.97 -16.79
N ASN A 577 2.72 -20.02 -17.65
CA ASN A 577 3.37 -18.79 -17.22
C ASN A 577 2.41 -17.88 -16.43
N PHE A 578 1.11 -17.92 -16.76
CA PHE A 578 0.08 -17.09 -16.13
C PHE A 578 -0.65 -17.82 -15.01
N ALA A 579 -0.88 -19.13 -15.17
CA ALA A 579 -1.47 -20.03 -14.16
C ALA A 579 -0.49 -21.15 -13.73
N PRO A 580 0.63 -20.82 -13.04
CA PRO A 580 1.60 -21.80 -12.58
C PRO A 580 1.11 -22.67 -11.41
N GLY A 581 -0.05 -22.38 -10.82
CA GLY A 581 -0.72 -23.20 -9.81
C GLY A 581 -1.53 -24.36 -10.39
N TRP A 582 -2.28 -24.11 -11.47
CA TRP A 582 -3.29 -24.99 -12.06
C TRP A 582 -2.83 -26.44 -12.26
N ALA A 583 -3.46 -27.38 -11.55
CA ALA A 583 -3.04 -28.79 -11.55
C ALA A 583 -3.44 -29.52 -12.83
N GLU A 584 -4.60 -29.20 -13.37
CA GLU A 584 -5.24 -29.79 -14.55
C GLU A 584 -4.44 -29.40 -15.81
N LEU A 585 -4.02 -28.13 -15.88
CA LEU A 585 -3.14 -27.62 -16.93
C LEU A 585 -1.76 -28.30 -16.91
N LYS A 586 -1.16 -28.51 -15.73
CA LYS A 586 0.10 -29.29 -15.60
C LYS A 586 -0.07 -30.72 -16.09
N GLN A 587 -1.20 -31.36 -15.80
CA GLN A 587 -1.52 -32.70 -16.30
C GLN A 587 -1.70 -32.71 -17.83
N ALA A 588 -2.40 -31.72 -18.38
CA ALA A 588 -2.60 -31.55 -19.82
C ALA A 588 -1.26 -31.35 -20.57
N ALA A 589 -0.37 -30.49 -20.06
CA ALA A 589 0.97 -30.28 -20.59
C ALA A 589 1.80 -31.58 -20.60
N ARG A 590 1.81 -32.34 -19.50
CA ARG A 590 2.51 -33.64 -19.41
C ARG A 590 1.95 -34.65 -20.43
N LYS A 591 0.63 -34.80 -20.50
CA LYS A 591 -0.08 -35.68 -21.44
C LYS A 591 0.22 -35.34 -22.89
N ALA A 592 0.28 -34.04 -23.22
CA ALA A 592 0.64 -33.57 -24.56
C ALA A 592 2.10 -33.88 -24.91
N ASN A 593 3.03 -33.67 -23.98
CA ASN A 593 4.44 -33.99 -24.17
C ASN A 593 4.67 -35.50 -24.43
N GLU A 594 4.03 -36.37 -23.64
CA GLU A 594 4.10 -37.82 -23.85
C GLU A 594 3.57 -38.25 -25.22
N LYS A 595 2.42 -37.69 -25.65
CA LYS A 595 1.81 -38.00 -26.93
C LYS A 595 2.66 -37.50 -28.11
N ALA A 596 3.25 -36.31 -27.99
CA ALA A 596 4.17 -35.76 -28.99
C ALA A 596 5.43 -36.63 -29.14
N ALA A 597 6.03 -37.09 -28.03
CA ALA A 597 7.19 -37.98 -28.06
C ALA A 597 6.89 -39.32 -28.75
N LYS A 598 5.75 -39.95 -28.42
CA LYS A 598 5.30 -41.22 -29.03
C LYS A 598 5.04 -41.07 -30.54
N GLY A 599 4.52 -39.93 -31.00
CA GLY A 599 4.36 -39.62 -32.43
C GLY A 599 5.69 -39.54 -33.19
N GLY A 600 6.70 -38.89 -32.62
CA GLY A 600 8.04 -38.81 -33.22
C GLY A 600 8.76 -40.17 -33.29
N GLN A 601 8.64 -40.98 -32.24
CA GLN A 601 9.21 -42.33 -32.21
C GLN A 601 8.57 -43.27 -33.25
N GLY A 602 7.27 -43.13 -33.53
CA GLY A 602 6.58 -43.90 -34.57
C GLY A 602 7.16 -43.70 -35.97
N LEU A 603 7.52 -42.46 -36.34
CA LEU A 603 8.17 -42.16 -37.62
C LEU A 603 9.63 -42.64 -37.66
N SER A 604 10.38 -42.41 -36.58
CA SER A 604 11.78 -42.86 -36.45
C SER A 604 11.91 -44.39 -36.59
N GLY A 605 11.06 -45.14 -35.89
CA GLY A 605 11.02 -46.61 -35.92
C GLY A 605 10.46 -47.22 -37.21
N TRP A 606 9.87 -46.40 -38.09
CA TRP A 606 9.45 -46.83 -39.44
C TRP A 606 10.59 -46.67 -40.46
N LEU A 607 11.38 -45.60 -40.34
CA LEU A 607 12.56 -45.36 -41.16
C LEU A 607 13.68 -46.37 -40.88
N THR A 608 13.93 -46.71 -39.60
CA THR A 608 14.93 -47.72 -39.19
C THR A 608 14.49 -49.19 -39.42
N ARG A 609 13.37 -49.43 -40.11
CA ARG A 609 12.95 -50.77 -40.58
C ARG A 609 12.84 -50.87 -42.11
N ARG A 610 13.38 -49.88 -42.83
CA ARG A 610 13.43 -49.82 -44.30
C ARG A 610 14.85 -49.58 -44.85
N ILE A 611 15.85 -49.72 -43.99
CA ILE A 611 17.28 -49.79 -44.27
C ILE A 611 17.75 -51.12 -43.68
#